data_AF-L7XBX0-F1
#
_entry.id   AF-L7XBX0-F1
#
_cell.length_a   1.000
_cell.length_b   1.000
_cell.length_c   1.000
_cell.angle_alpha   90.00
_cell.angle_beta   90.00
_cell.angle_gamma   90.00
#
_symmetry.space_group_name_H-M   'P 1'
#
loop_
_entity.id
_entity.type
_entity.pdbx_description
1 polymer ?
#
loop_
_entity_poly.entity_id
_entity_poly.type
_entity_poly.pdbx_seq_one_letter_code
_entity_poly.pdbx_strand_id
1 'polypeptide(L)' 'HASFALLFFFGHIWHGARTLFRDVFAGIDPDLDAQVEFGAFQKLGDPTTRRQVV' A
#
# COMPACT_ATOMS: atom_id res chain seq x y z
N HIS A 1 18.77 -9.71 26.36
CA HIS A 1 17.42 -9.12 26.22
C HIS A 1 17.37 -7.99 25.18
N ALA A 2 18.18 -6.93 25.28
CA ALA A 2 18.13 -5.79 24.34
C ALA A 2 18.25 -6.18 22.84
N SER A 3 19.24 -7.01 22.47
CA SER A 3 19.41 -7.45 21.08
C SER A 3 18.23 -8.30 20.57
N PHE A 4 17.64 -9.14 21.44
CA PHE A 4 16.46 -9.91 21.07
C PHE A 4 15.25 -9.01 20.84
N ALA A 5 15.03 -7.99 21.68
CA ALA A 5 13.93 -7.04 21.47
C ALA A 5 14.02 -6.35 20.10
N LEU A 6 15.23 -6.00 19.64
CA LEU A 6 15.45 -5.45 18.31
C LEU A 6 15.08 -6.45 17.19
N LEU A 7 15.43 -7.73 17.35
CA LEU A 7 15.05 -8.79 16.41
C LEU A 7 13.53 -8.99 16.37
N PHE A 8 12.86 -8.99 17.52
CA PHE A 8 11.40 -9.10 17.60
C PHE A 8 10.69 -7.87 17.01
N PHE A 9 11.25 -6.67 17.19
CA PHE A 9 10.74 -5.47 16.54
C PHE A 9 10.77 -5.61 15.01
N PHE A 10 11.88 -6.08 14.44
CA PHE A 10 11.95 -6.35 13.01
C PHE A 10 10.94 -7.42 12.57
N GLY A 11 10.82 -8.51 13.33
CA GLY A 11 9.83 -9.55 13.08
C GLY A 11 8.40 -9.01 13.08
N HIS A 12 8.05 -8.12 14.01
CA HIS A 12 6.73 -7.50 14.08
C HIS A 12 6.43 -6.66 12.82
N ILE A 13 7.37 -5.82 12.38
CA ILE A 13 7.21 -5.02 11.15
C ILE A 13 7.06 -5.92 9.93
N TRP A 14 7.92 -6.94 9.81
CA TRP A 14 7.87 -7.91 8.71
C TRP A 14 6.52 -8.64 8.64
N HIS A 15 6.08 -9.24 9.74
CA HIS A 15 4.84 -10.01 9.78
C HIS A 15 3.60 -9.12 9.65
N GLY A 16 3.63 -7.91 10.23
CA GLY A 16 2.57 -6.92 10.09
C GLY A 16 2.38 -6.50 8.63
N ALA A 17 3.47 -6.13 7.95
CA ALA A 17 3.44 -5.75 6.53
C ALA A 17 2.95 -6.91 5.65
N ARG A 18 3.45 -8.13 5.85
CA ARG A 18 3.02 -9.31 5.07
C ARG A 18 1.53 -9.65 5.27
N THR A 19 0.99 -9.37 6.46
CA THR A 19 -0.43 -9.60 6.75
C THR A 19 -1.32 -8.58 6.05
N LEU A 20 -0.95 -7.29 6.13
CA LEU A 20 -1.75 -6.20 5.56
C LEU A 20 -1.65 -6.10 4.04
N PHE A 21 -0.45 -6.26 3.48
CA PHE A 21 -0.16 -6.13 2.05
C PHE A 21 -0.03 -7.49 1.37
N ARG A 22 -0.85 -8.46 1.79
CA ARG A 22 -0.81 -9.84 1.28
C ARG A 22 -1.17 -9.92 -0.21
N ASP A 23 -2.13 -9.10 -0.62
CA ASP A 23 -2.66 -8.98 -1.98
C ASP A 23 -1.59 -8.57 -3.00
N VAL A 24 -0.71 -7.63 -2.63
CA VAL A 24 0.37 -7.13 -3.49
C VAL A 24 1.73 -7.80 -3.21
N PHE A 25 1.78 -8.82 -2.35
CA PHE A 25 3.05 -9.43 -1.93
C PHE A 25 3.83 -10.06 -3.09
N ALA A 26 3.14 -10.56 -4.12
CA ALA A 26 3.74 -11.15 -5.31
C ALA A 26 3.95 -10.16 -6.47
N GLY A 27 3.64 -8.87 -6.26
CA GLY A 27 3.63 -7.84 -7.29
C GLY A 27 2.34 -7.02 -7.26
N ILE A 28 2.38 -5.82 -7.87
CA ILE A 28 1.22 -4.95 -8.05
C ILE A 28 0.47 -5.30 -9.35
N ASP A 29 -0.77 -4.82 -9.47
CA ASP A 29 -1.55 -4.91 -10.70
C ASP A 29 -0.83 -4.16 -11.84
N PRO A 30 -0.58 -4.81 -13.01
CA PRO A 30 0.03 -4.15 -14.16
C PRO A 30 -0.82 -3.00 -14.75
N ASP A 31 -2.13 -2.94 -14.48
CA ASP A 31 -3.05 -1.96 -15.06
C ASP A 31 -3.36 -0.77 -14.10
N LEU A 32 -2.50 -0.50 -13.12
CA LEU A 32 -2.76 0.48 -12.04
C LEU A 32 -2.58 1.97 -12.43
N ASP A 33 -2.19 2.27 -13.68
CA ASP A 33 -1.66 3.57 -14.10
C ASP A 33 -2.58 4.76 -13.81
N ALA A 34 -3.88 4.64 -14.08
CA ALA A 34 -4.82 5.76 -13.89
C ALA A 34 -4.91 6.21 -12.42
N GLN A 35 -4.80 5.29 -11.45
CA GLN A 35 -4.97 5.60 -10.03
C GLN A 35 -3.80 6.39 -9.43
N VAL A 36 -2.64 6.41 -10.10
CA VAL A 36 -1.45 7.12 -9.66
C VAL A 36 -1.23 8.45 -10.39
N GLU A 37 -2.05 8.76 -11.40
CA GLU A 37 -2.01 10.03 -12.12
C GLU A 37 -2.38 11.22 -11.20
N PHE A 38 -1.58 12.28 -11.26
CA PHE A 38 -1.79 13.48 -10.43
C PHE A 38 -3.13 14.14 -10.73
N GLY A 39 -3.96 14.28 -9.70
CA GLY A 39 -5.23 15.00 -9.78
C GLY A 39 -6.34 14.27 -10.56
N ALA A 40 -6.13 13.01 -10.95
CA ALA A 40 -7.15 12.19 -11.63
C ALA A 40 -8.37 11.89 -10.72
N PHE A 41 -8.15 11.76 -9.41
CA PHE A 41 -9.18 11.47 -8.42
C PHE A 41 -9.19 12.53 -7.31
N GLN A 42 -10.37 12.77 -6.73
CA GLN A 42 -10.51 13.65 -5.56
C GLN A 42 -9.96 13.00 -4.29
N LYS A 43 -9.94 11.66 -4.23
CA LYS A 43 -9.41 10.86 -3.13
C LYS A 43 -8.51 9.75 -3.67
N LEU A 44 -7.30 9.66 -3.12
CA LEU A 44 -6.33 8.64 -3.53
C LEU A 44 -6.82 7.23 -3.17
N GLY A 45 -6.64 6.28 -4.10
CA GLY A 45 -7.06 4.89 -3.94
C GLY A 45 -8.58 4.66 -3.98
N ASP A 46 -9.36 5.65 -4.44
CA ASP A 46 -10.82 5.54 -4.54
C ASP A 46 -11.30 5.85 -5.98
N PRO A 47 -11.46 4.81 -6.81
CA PRO A 47 -11.88 4.96 -8.21
C PRO A 47 -13.24 5.63 -8.41
N THR A 48 -14.08 5.67 -7.37
CA THR A 48 -15.41 6.28 -7.44
C THR A 48 -15.36 7.82 -7.42
N THR A 49 -14.18 8.38 -7.13
CA THR A 49 -13.99 9.82 -6.94
C THR A 49 -13.29 10.50 -8.12
N ARG A 50 -13.40 9.92 -9.33
CA ARG A 50 -12.76 10.48 -10.53
C ARG A 50 -13.22 11.92 -10.75
N ARG A 51 -12.26 12.83 -10.93
CA ARG A 51 -12.55 14.25 -11.11
C ARG A 51 -13.28 14.45 -12.43
N GLN A 52 -14.47 15.05 -12.40
CA GLN A 52 -15.16 15.52 -13.60
C GLN A 52 -14.49 16.83 -14.05
N VAL A 53 -14.14 16.91 -15.33
CA VAL A 53 -13.77 18.19 -15.95
C VAL A 53 -15.08 18.92 -16.19
N VAL A 54 -15.30 19.99 -15.43
CA VAL A 54 -16.42 20.92 -15.64
C VAL A 54 -15.98 21.97 -16.65
#